data_AF-A0A969JWJ9-F1
#
_entry.id   AF-A0A969JWJ9-F1
#
_cell.length_a   1.000
_cell.length_b   1.000
_cell.length_c   1.000
_cell.angle_alpha   90.00
_cell.angle_beta   90.00
_cell.angle_gamma   90.00
#
_symmetry.space_group_name_H-M   'P 1'
#
loop_
_entity.id
_entity.type
_entity.pdbx_description
1 polymer ?
#
loop_
_entity_poly.entity_id
_entity_poly.type
_entity_poly.pdbx_seq_one_letter_code
_entity_poly.pdbx_strand_id
1 'polypeptide(L)' 'MIRDTRAWHGGTPNLSDATRSIPNLEFYAPWFREPIVPGIAYRDYKKLSPRAQQLTRFSVVDSSEELITGTTLYAP' A
#
# COMPACT_ATOMS: atom_id res chain seq x y z
N MET A 1 6.03 14.82 0.29
CA MET A 1 5.84 15.18 1.71
C MET A 1 6.24 13.98 2.54
N ILE A 2 7.08 14.18 3.55
CA ILE A 2 7.53 13.13 4.47
C ILE A 2 6.91 13.44 5.82
N ARG A 3 6.33 12.43 6.46
CA ARG A 3 5.66 12.56 7.75
C ARG A 3 6.10 11.41 8.65
N ASP A 4 6.20 11.68 9.94
CA ASP A 4 6.22 10.63 10.93
C ASP A 4 4.79 10.27 11.36
N THR A 5 4.60 9.10 11.95
CA THR A 5 3.28 8.58 12.33
C THR A 5 2.57 9.41 13.41
N ARG A 6 3.26 10.32 14.10
CA ARG A 6 2.65 11.22 15.11
C ARG A 6 2.24 12.56 14.53
N ALA A 7 2.55 12.83 13.26
CA ALA A 7 2.14 14.07 12.62
C ALA A 7 0.61 14.08 12.46
N TRP A 8 -0.07 14.98 13.17
CA TRP A 8 -1.49 15.20 12.92
C TRP A 8 -1.67 15.79 11.53
N HIS A 9 -2.41 15.08 10.68
CA HIS A 9 -2.74 15.54 9.35
C HIS A 9 -4.14 15.10 8.92
N GLY A 10 -4.70 15.80 7.93
CA GLY A 10 -5.93 15.45 7.25
C GLY A 10 -5.86 15.78 5.76
N GLY A 11 -6.79 15.25 4.99
CA GLY A 11 -6.94 15.61 3.58
C GLY A 11 -7.61 16.97 3.43
N THR A 12 -7.04 17.86 2.63
CA THR A 12 -7.71 19.12 2.23
C THR A 12 -8.84 18.80 1.26
N PRO A 13 -10.04 19.41 1.36
CA PRO A 13 -11.11 19.21 0.38
C PRO A 13 -10.63 19.42 -1.07
N ASN A 14 -11.14 18.60 -2.01
CA ASN A 14 -10.93 18.81 -3.44
C ASN A 14 -12.10 19.63 -3.99
N LEU A 15 -11.85 20.90 -4.36
CA LEU A 15 -12.86 21.82 -4.89
C LEU A 15 -12.94 21.84 -6.42
N SER A 16 -12.31 20.86 -7.08
CA SER A 16 -12.31 20.72 -8.54
C SER A 16 -13.14 19.52 -8.97
N ASP A 17 -13.58 19.52 -10.23
CA ASP A 17 -14.25 18.38 -10.87
C ASP A 17 -13.25 17.30 -11.37
N ALA A 18 -11.95 17.47 -11.07
CA ALA A 18 -10.91 16.53 -11.48
C ALA A 18 -10.53 15.58 -10.34
N THR A 19 -10.15 14.35 -10.71
CA THR A 19 -9.60 13.37 -9.76
C THR A 19 -8.24 13.85 -9.24
N ARG A 20 -8.06 13.84 -7.92
CA ARG A 20 -6.77 14.14 -7.27
C ARG A 20 -6.15 12.88 -6.70
N SER A 21 -5.24 12.27 -7.45
CA SER A 21 -4.46 11.10 -7.00
C SER A 21 -3.41 11.51 -5.97
N ILE A 22 -3.36 10.80 -4.83
CA ILE A 22 -2.41 11.06 -3.73
C ILE A 22 -1.69 9.75 -3.39
N PRO A 23 -0.72 9.30 -4.21
CA PRO A 23 0.04 8.10 -3.87
C PRO A 23 0.87 8.36 -2.60
N ASN A 24 0.92 7.36 -1.72
CA ASN A 24 1.72 7.38 -0.51
C ASN A 24 2.56 6.10 -0.40
N LEU A 25 3.58 6.16 0.45
CA LEU A 25 4.33 4.99 0.87
C LEU A 25 4.61 5.11 2.36
N GLU A 26 4.24 4.08 3.09
CA GLU A 26 4.38 4.02 4.54
C GLU A 26 5.45 2.98 4.88
N PHE A 27 6.44 3.42 5.66
CA PHE A 27 7.53 2.57 6.10
C PHE A 27 7.44 2.38 7.61
N TYR A 28 7.32 1.11 8.00
CA TYR A 28 7.20 0.72 9.39
C TYR A 28 8.52 0.18 9.94
N ALA A 29 8.69 0.29 11.25
CA ALA A 29 9.75 -0.43 11.94
C ALA A 29 9.57 -1.95 11.75
N PRO A 30 10.64 -2.76 11.67
CA PRO A 30 10.55 -4.18 11.30
C PRO A 30 9.67 -5.05 12.21
N TRP A 31 9.42 -4.60 13.44
CA TRP A 31 8.58 -5.30 14.42
C TRP A 31 7.10 -4.91 14.37
N PHE A 32 6.74 -3.81 13.71
CA PHE A 32 5.37 -3.33 13.63
C PHE A 32 4.64 -3.95 12.43
N ARG A 33 3.35 -4.27 12.63
CA ARG A 33 2.48 -4.91 11.64
C ARG A 33 1.10 -4.29 11.73
N GLU A 34 0.62 -3.73 10.63
CA GLU A 34 -0.79 -3.36 10.45
C GLU A 34 -1.55 -4.48 9.74
N PRO A 35 -2.89 -4.51 9.80
CA PRO A 35 -3.71 -5.33 8.91
C PRO A 35 -3.59 -4.81 7.46
N ILE A 36 -2.44 -5.04 6.83
CA ILE A 36 -2.16 -4.62 5.46
C ILE A 36 -3.05 -5.43 4.53
N VAL A 37 -3.89 -4.74 3.76
CA VAL A 37 -4.63 -5.35 2.65
C VAL A 37 -3.64 -5.65 1.52
N PRO A 38 -3.56 -6.89 1.01
CA PRO A 38 -2.70 -7.22 -0.11
C PRO A 38 -3.03 -6.37 -1.34
N GLY A 39 -2.01 -5.76 -1.93
CA GLY A 39 -2.12 -4.87 -3.10
C GLY A 39 -1.22 -5.28 -4.26
N ILE A 40 -0.44 -6.34 -4.12
CA ILE A 40 0.55 -6.79 -5.09
C ILE A 40 0.29 -8.25 -5.44
N ALA A 41 0.08 -8.56 -6.72
CA ALA A 41 -0.03 -9.93 -7.19
C ALA A 41 1.32 -10.65 -7.06
N TYR A 42 1.33 -11.92 -6.65
CA TYR A 42 2.56 -12.69 -6.47
C TYR A 42 3.45 -12.69 -7.73
N ARG A 43 2.84 -12.83 -8.92
CA ARG A 43 3.57 -12.79 -10.20
C ARG A 43 4.32 -11.49 -10.45
N ASP A 44 3.78 -10.37 -9.99
CA ASP A 44 4.36 -9.04 -10.21
C ASP A 44 5.41 -8.74 -9.14
N TYR A 45 5.17 -9.19 -7.91
CA TYR A 45 6.17 -9.22 -6.84
C TYR A 45 7.47 -9.92 -7.28
N LYS A 46 7.38 -11.07 -7.97
CA LYS A 46 8.56 -11.81 -8.45
C LYS A 46 9.41 -11.06 -9.48
N LYS A 47 8.88 -10.02 -10.12
CA LYS A 47 9.63 -9.17 -11.07
C LYS A 47 10.40 -8.06 -10.37
N LEU A 48 10.15 -7.81 -9.08
CA LEU A 48 10.82 -6.77 -8.32
C LEU A 48 12.27 -7.16 -7.97
N SER A 49 13.11 -6.16 -7.72
CA SER A 49 14.47 -6.39 -7.19
C SER A 49 14.42 -7.06 -5.80
N PRO A 50 15.49 -7.74 -5.36
CA PRO A 50 15.52 -8.37 -4.04
C PRO A 50 15.18 -7.42 -2.89
N ARG A 51 15.63 -6.16 -2.99
CA ARG A 51 15.33 -5.13 -1.99
C ARG A 51 13.85 -4.74 -1.97
N ALA A 52 13.24 -4.57 -3.15
CA ALA A 52 11.82 -4.26 -3.25
C ALA A 52 10.96 -5.46 -2.80
N GLN A 53 11.37 -6.69 -3.12
CA GLN A 53 10.75 -7.91 -2.61
C GLN A 53 10.79 -7.95 -1.08
N GLN A 54 11.91 -7.59 -0.46
CA GLN A 54 12.01 -7.52 0.99
C GLN A 54 11.05 -6.48 1.58
N LEU A 55 11.01 -5.27 1.03
CA LEU A 55 10.19 -4.16 1.56
C LEU A 55 8.69 -4.44 1.48
N THR A 56 8.24 -5.03 0.37
CA THR A 56 6.82 -5.18 0.06
C THR A 56 6.23 -6.53 0.46
N ARG A 57 7.01 -7.43 1.06
CA ARG A 57 6.64 -8.84 1.36
C ARG A 57 5.32 -9.04 2.11
N PHE A 58 4.82 -8.03 2.81
CA PHE A 58 3.56 -8.07 3.56
C PHE A 58 2.35 -7.49 2.80
N SER A 59 2.58 -6.92 1.62
CA SER A 59 1.55 -6.36 0.73
C SER A 59 1.23 -7.30 -0.44
N VAL A 60 1.74 -8.53 -0.40
CA VAL A 60 1.63 -9.52 -1.49
C VAL A 60 0.53 -10.51 -1.16
N VAL A 61 -0.35 -10.77 -2.14
CA VAL A 61 -1.35 -11.82 -2.05
C VAL A 61 -0.67 -13.20 -2.07
N ASP A 62 -1.31 -14.21 -1.49
CA ASP A 62 -0.76 -15.58 -1.53
C ASP A 62 -0.56 -16.05 -2.98
N SER A 63 0.45 -16.89 -3.20
CA SER A 63 0.75 -17.41 -4.54
C SER A 63 -0.36 -18.27 -5.16
N SER A 64 -1.27 -18.79 -4.34
CA SER A 64 -2.44 -19.58 -4.75
C SER A 64 -3.69 -18.73 -5.01
N GLU A 65 -3.63 -17.43 -4.73
CA GLU A 65 -4.77 -16.51 -4.81
C GLU A 65 -4.57 -15.45 -5.91
N GLU A 66 -5.68 -14.98 -6.48
CA GLU A 66 -5.67 -13.81 -7.38
C GLU A 66 -5.84 -12.51 -6.59
N LEU A 67 -5.10 -11.47 -7.00
CA LEU A 67 -5.27 -10.15 -6.41
C LEU A 67 -6.64 -9.57 -6.79
N ILE A 68 -7.49 -9.35 -5.80
CA ILE A 68 -8.75 -8.64 -5.97
C ILE A 68 -8.46 -7.14 -6.09
N THR A 69 -8.94 -6.51 -7.17
CA THR A 69 -8.72 -5.08 -7.44
C THR A 69 -10.06 -4.34 -7.51
N GLY A 70 -10.05 -3.03 -7.23
CA GLY A 70 -11.24 -2.18 -7.25
C GLY A 70 -10.95 -0.76 -6.76
N THR A 71 -11.98 0.09 -6.76
CA THR A 71 -11.90 1.47 -6.23
C THR A 71 -11.90 1.54 -4.71
N THR A 72 -12.23 0.43 -4.04
CA THR A 72 -12.21 0.28 -2.59
C THR A 72 -11.39 -0.94 -2.24
N LEU A 73 -10.43 -0.78 -1.32
CA LEU A 73 -9.72 -1.91 -0.73
C LEU A 73 -10.70 -2.66 0.18
N TYR A 74 -10.87 -3.96 -0.06
CA TYR A 74 -11.64 -4.83 0.83
C TYR A 74 -10.68 -5.38 1.88
N ALA A 75 -10.76 -4.88 3.10
CA ALA A 75 -10.17 -5.56 4.25
C ALA A 75 -11.08 -6.74 4.63
N PRO A 76 -10.54 -7.95 4.86
CA PRO A 76 -11.31 -9.07 5.37
C PRO A 76 -11.88 -8.79 6.77
#